data_AF-A0A7J2ZGN5-F1
#
_entry.id   AF-A0A7J2ZGN5-F1
#
_cell.length_a   1.000
_cell.length_b   1.000
_cell.length_c   1.000
_cell.angle_alpha   90.00
_cell.angle_beta   90.00
_cell.angle_gamma   90.00
#
_symmetry.space_group_name_H-M   'P 1'
#
loop_
_entity.id
_entity.type
_entity.pdbx_description
1 polymer ?
#
loop_
_entity_poly.entity_id
_entity_poly.type
_entity_poly.pdbx_seq_one_letter_code
_entity_poly.pdbx_strand_id
1 'polypeptide(L)'
;MRCVLEINFPSASIARKAFKSLEQETSFRKRSRVEVKVRGGSLVITIEADSFPALRATANSYLRLLSTIHSVLNITKKEVWHGAPKRS
;
A
#
# COMPACT_ATOMS: atom_id res chain seq x y z
N MET A 1 2.88 13.68 16.76
CA MET A 1 2.66 12.24 17.05
C MET A 1 3.15 11.40 15.89
N ARG A 2 3.61 10.17 16.14
CA ARG A 2 4.25 9.33 15.12
C ARG A 2 3.80 7.88 15.21
N CYS A 3 3.61 7.24 14.06
CA CYS A 3 3.34 5.81 13.90
C CYS A 3 4.21 5.25 12.77
N VAL A 4 4.73 4.04 12.94
CA VAL A 4 5.48 3.32 11.90
C VAL A 4 4.78 1.99 11.65
N LEU A 5 4.47 1.72 10.38
CA LEU A 5 3.92 0.46 9.93
C LEU A 5 4.94 -0.23 9.06
N GLU A 6 5.24 -1.49 9.36
CA GLU A 6 6.11 -2.34 8.55
C GLU A 6 5.30 -3.52 8.01
N ILE A 7 5.30 -3.67 6.69
CA ILE A 7 4.55 -4.71 5.99
C ILE A 7 5.52 -5.54 5.17
N ASN A 8 5.57 -6.84 5.48
CA ASN A 8 6.42 -7.79 4.76
C ASN A 8 5.65 -8.38 3.57
N PHE A 9 6.27 -8.35 2.41
CA PHE A 9 5.72 -8.97 1.20
C PHE A 9 6.50 -10.25 0.84
N PRO A 10 5.87 -11.20 0.14
CA PRO A 10 6.52 -12.44 -0.28
C PRO A 10 7.73 -12.25 -1.21
N SER A 11 7.87 -11.08 -1.85
CA SER A 11 9.06 -10.75 -2.64
C SER A 11 9.29 -9.24 -2.71
N ALA A 12 10.55 -8.85 -2.91
CA ALA A 12 10.94 -7.46 -3.15
C ALA A 12 10.26 -6.86 -4.39
N SER A 13 9.93 -7.69 -5.40
CA SER A 13 9.20 -7.25 -6.58
C SER A 13 7.78 -6.78 -6.22
N ILE A 14 7.09 -7.54 -5.37
CA ILE A 14 5.75 -7.18 -4.89
C ILE A 14 5.81 -5.93 -4.00
N ALA A 15 6.78 -5.85 -3.09
CA ALA A 15 6.97 -4.66 -2.24
C ALA A 15 7.18 -3.39 -3.08
N ARG A 16 7.98 -3.46 -4.15
CA ARG A 16 8.18 -2.34 -5.09
C ARG A 16 6.91 -1.96 -5.85
N LYS A 17 6.09 -2.92 -6.27
CA LYS A 17 4.80 -2.64 -6.92
C LYS A 17 3.84 -1.95 -5.94
N ALA A 18 3.72 -2.47 -4.72
CA ALA A 18 2.90 -1.87 -3.67
C ALA A 18 3.34 -0.44 -3.34
N PHE A 19 4.66 -0.20 -3.26
CA PHE A 19 5.23 1.14 -3.08
C PHE A 19 4.78 2.11 -4.17
N LYS A 20 4.95 1.76 -5.44
CA LYS A 20 4.55 2.62 -6.56
C LYS A 20 3.05 2.94 -6.54
N SER A 21 2.21 1.97 -6.13
CA SER A 21 0.77 2.20 -5.98
C SER A 21 0.43 3.17 -4.85
N LEU A 22 1.20 3.17 -3.76
CA LEU A 22 1.01 4.08 -2.62
C LEU A 22 1.66 5.44 -2.83
N GLU A 23 2.72 5.53 -3.63
CA GLU A 23 3.45 6.76 -3.92
C GLU A 23 2.53 7.84 -4.52
N GLN A 24 1.55 7.43 -5.32
CA GLN A 24 0.56 8.35 -5.92
C GLN A 24 -0.45 8.91 -4.90
N GLU A 25 -0.64 8.23 -3.76
CA GLU A 25 -1.54 8.63 -2.68
C GLU A 25 -0.83 9.47 -1.59
N THR A 26 0.51 9.53 -1.61
CA THR A 26 1.36 10.39 -0.77
C THR A 26 1.29 11.86 -1.18
N SER A 27 0.09 12.42 -1.34
CA SER A 27 -0.10 13.87 -1.42
C SER A 27 -0.15 14.47 -0.02
N PHE A 28 0.64 15.53 0.20
CA PHE A 28 0.77 16.23 1.47
C PHE A 28 -0.62 16.67 1.97
N ARG A 29 -1.11 16.08 3.07
CA ARG A 29 -2.35 16.54 3.72
C ARG A 29 -1.97 17.52 4.82
N LYS A 30 -2.64 18.68 4.89
CA LYS A 30 -2.32 19.81 5.78
C LYS A 30 -2.10 19.48 7.27
N ARG A 31 -2.49 18.29 7.75
CA ARG A 31 -2.42 17.86 9.16
C ARG A 31 -1.69 16.53 9.38
N SER A 32 -1.11 15.95 8.33
CA SER A 32 -0.32 14.71 8.46
C SER A 32 0.69 14.56 7.33
N ARG A 33 1.93 14.23 7.68
CA ARG A 33 2.99 13.84 6.75
C ARG A 33 3.09 12.33 6.70
N VAL A 34 3.20 11.76 5.51
CA VAL A 34 3.44 10.33 5.33
C VAL A 34 4.68 10.15 4.47
N GLU A 35 5.57 9.27 4.92
CA GLU A 35 6.73 8.81 4.17
C GLU A 35 6.59 7.31 3.95
N VAL A 36 6.74 6.87 2.71
CA VAL A 36 6.74 5.45 2.35
C VAL A 36 8.13 5.10 1.84
N LYS A 37 8.68 3.98 2.29
CA LYS A 37 9.99 3.45 1.86
C LYS A 37 9.90 1.95 1.60
N VAL A 38 10.72 1.46 0.67
CA VAL A 38 10.93 0.01 0.46
C VAL A 38 12.26 -0.38 1.09
N ARG A 39 12.26 -1.44 1.89
CA ARG A 39 13.45 -2.07 2.45
C ARG A 39 13.44 -3.55 2.08
N GLY A 40 14.13 -3.89 0.99
CA GLY A 40 14.16 -5.27 0.49
C GLY A 40 12.77 -5.79 0.14
N GLY A 41 12.28 -6.77 0.92
CA GLY A 41 10.96 -7.38 0.79
C GLY A 41 9.84 -6.64 1.55
N SER A 42 10.14 -5.53 2.21
CA SER A 42 9.21 -4.87 3.12
C SER A 42 8.92 -3.43 2.72
N LEU A 43 7.71 -2.98 3.06
CA LEU A 43 7.28 -1.59 2.94
C LEU A 43 7.21 -0.97 4.33
N VAL A 44 7.88 0.17 4.51
CA VAL A 44 7.88 0.93 5.76
C VAL A 44 7.14 2.23 5.53
N ILE A 45 6.05 2.44 6.26
CA ILE A 45 5.24 3.67 6.23
C ILE A 45 5.44 4.40 7.56
N THR A 46 5.95 5.63 7.49
CA THR A 46 6.04 6.53 8.64
C THR A 46 4.97 7.59 8.52
N ILE A 47 4.12 7.70 9.54
CA ILE A 47 3.04 8.68 9.61
C ILE A 47 3.34 9.63 10.76
N GLU A 48 3.36 10.92 10.47
CA GLU A 48 3.50 12.00 11.45
C GLU A 48 2.26 12.89 11.37
N ALA A 49 1.67 13.22 12.52
CA ALA A 49 0.47 14.04 12.59
C ALA A 49 0.43 14.85 13.89
N ASP A 50 -0.32 15.95 13.86
CA ASP A 50 -0.38 16.91 14.98
C ASP A 50 -1.28 16.44 16.13
N SER A 51 -2.11 15.40 15.91
CA SER A 51 -3.05 14.89 16.91
C SER A 51 -3.38 13.42 16.70
N PHE A 52 -3.87 12.74 17.75
CA PHE A 52 -4.22 11.32 17.69
C PHE A 52 -5.36 11.04 16.69
N PRO A 53 -6.42 11.89 16.60
CA PRO A 53 -7.44 11.70 15.57
C PRO A 53 -6.89 11.77 14.15
N ALA A 54 -5.99 12.73 13.87
CA ALA A 54 -5.35 12.85 12.56
C ALA A 54 -4.46 11.62 12.26
N LEU A 55 -3.68 11.17 13.25
CA LEU A 55 -2.85 9.97 13.12
C LEU A 55 -3.70 8.72 12.81
N ARG A 56 -4.80 8.52 13.56
CA ARG A 56 -5.73 7.41 13.36
C ARG A 56 -6.40 7.44 11.99
N ALA A 57 -6.86 8.62 11.56
CA ALA A 57 -7.51 8.78 10.27
C ALA A 57 -6.54 8.47 9.11
N THR A 58 -5.31 8.95 9.19
CA THR A 58 -4.27 8.69 8.18
C THR A 58 -3.85 7.22 8.19
N ALA A 59 -3.57 6.63 9.37
CA ALA A 59 -3.23 5.21 9.47
C ALA A 59 -4.33 4.30 8.90
N ASN A 60 -5.61 4.57 9.24
CA ASN A 60 -6.73 3.80 8.71
C ASN A 60 -6.87 3.90 7.18
N SER A 61 -6.59 5.07 6.61
CA SER A 61 -6.61 5.26 5.15
C SER A 61 -5.53 4.40 4.47
N TYR A 62 -4.31 4.40 5.00
CA TYR A 62 -3.21 3.60 4.45
C TYR A 62 -3.44 2.09 4.63
N LEU A 63 -3.98 1.65 5.77
CA LEU A 63 -4.33 0.24 5.98
C LEU A 63 -5.40 -0.24 4.99
N ARG A 64 -6.38 0.59 4.65
CA ARG A 64 -7.38 0.25 3.61
C ARG A 64 -6.73 0.09 2.25
N LEU A 65 -5.84 1.01 1.85
CA LEU A 65 -5.10 0.91 0.59
C LEU A 65 -4.25 -0.36 0.53
N LEU A 66 -3.53 -0.68 1.62
CA LEU A 66 -2.76 -1.92 1.73
C LEU A 66 -3.63 -3.16 1.61
N SER A 67 -4.81 -3.16 2.24
CA SER A 67 -5.78 -4.25 2.11
C SER A 67 -6.25 -4.41 0.65
N THR A 68 -6.51 -3.32 -0.05
CA THR A 68 -6.87 -3.35 -1.48
C THR A 68 -5.74 -3.94 -2.32
N ILE A 69 -4.50 -3.49 -2.11
CA ILE A 69 -3.32 -4.02 -2.80
C ILE A 69 -3.19 -5.52 -2.55
N HIS A 70 -3.34 -5.97 -1.30
CA HIS A 70 -3.29 -7.38 -0.94
C HIS A 70 -4.39 -8.19 -1.65
N SER A 71 -5.62 -7.69 -1.70
CA SER A 71 -6.72 -8.34 -2.40
C SER A 71 -6.44 -8.48 -3.90
N VAL A 72 -5.96 -7.42 -4.57
CA VAL A 72 -5.60 -7.46 -6.00
C VAL A 72 -4.49 -8.48 -6.27
N LEU A 73 -3.47 -8.52 -5.39
CA LEU A 73 -2.39 -9.50 -5.49
C LEU A 73 -2.85 -10.94 -5.30
N ASN A 74 -3.91 -11.18 -4.53
CA ASN A 74 -4.47 -12.52 -4.32
C ASN A 74 -5.44 -12.93 -5.44
N ILE A 75 -6.19 -11.99 -6.03
CA ILE A 75 -7.03 -12.26 -7.21
C ILE A 75 -6.15 -12.65 -8.40
N THR A 76 -5.07 -11.91 -8.64
CA THR A 76 -4.13 -12.18 -9.75
C THR A 76 -3.32 -13.47 -9.60
N LYS A 77 -3.25 -14.05 -8.39
CA LYS A 77 -2.69 -15.40 -8.19
C LYS A 77 -3.64 -16.52 -8.58
N LYS A 78 -4.95 -16.25 -8.72
CA LYS A 78 -5.97 -17.29 -8.89
C LYS A 78 -6.47 -17.48 -10.32
N GLU A 79 -6.29 -16.52 -11.22
CA GLU A 79 -6.74 -16.65 -12.61
C GLU A 79 -5.76 -16.01 -13.58
N VAL A 80 -5.04 -16.85 -14.33
CA VAL A 80 -4.51 -16.43 -15.63
C VAL A 80 -5.73 -16.26 -16.52
N TRP A 81 -6.08 -15.01 -16.83
CA TRP A 81 -7.13 -14.72 -17.78
C TRP A 81 -6.65 -15.14 -19.18
N HIS A 82 -6.95 -16.38 -19.56
CA HIS A 82 -6.80 -16.85 -20.93
C HIS A 82 -7.92 -16.18 -21.72
N GLY A 83 -7.58 -15.16 -22.52
CA GLY A 83 -8.54 -14.32 -23.23
C GLY A 83 -9.64 -15.12 -23.95
N ALA A 84 -10.80 -14.47 -24.10
CA ALA A 84 -12.00 -15.04 -24.68
C ALA A 84 -11.72 -15.94 -25.92
N PRO A 85 -12.37 -17.12 -26.02
CA PRO A 85 -12.14 -18.00 -27.16
C PRO A 85 -12.52 -17.27 -28.44
N LYS A 86 -11.59 -17.24 -29.41
CA LYS A 86 -11.89 -16.81 -30.77
C LYS A 86 -12.98 -17.72 -31.31
N ARG A 87 -14.17 -17.17 -31.55
CA ARG A 87 -15.20 -17.83 -32.33
C ARG A 87 -14.61 -18.04 -33.73
N SER A 88 -14.43 -19.31 -34.09
CA SER A 88 -14.08 -19.77 -35.43
C SER A 88 -15.36 -20.16 -36.15
#